data_AF-A0A964NGK0-F1
#
_entry.id   AF-A0A964NGK0-F1
#
_cell.length_a   1.000
_cell.length_b   1.000
_cell.length_c   1.000
_cell.angle_alpha   90.00
_cell.angle_beta   90.00
_cell.angle_gamma   90.00
#
_symmetry.space_group_name_H-M   'P 1'
#
loop_
_entity.id
_entity.type
_entity.pdbx_description
1 polymer ?
#
loop_
_entity_poly.entity_id
_entity_poly.type
_entity_poly.pdbx_seq_one_letter_code
_entity_poly.pdbx_strand_id
1 'polypeptide(L)'
;MTEAEGEQLVRAAAASTAEPLDSGAFLRAAARDLGLPAGGAIADLPRTAPGQRVLELPGSGGRIAAWQVANLPGLAFHAQFVFVADTDAERILVGLSASECRANEPTIWTSTEALAALNGGERFDRLVGHSGYEPAARFAAACGQDVRFV
;
A
#
# COMPACT_ATOMS: atom_id res chain seq x y z
N MET A 1 3.90 -23.78 34.85
CA MET A 1 4.31 -23.76 33.43
C MET A 1 5.79 -24.06 33.39
N THR A 2 6.13 -25.26 32.93
CA THR A 2 7.47 -25.77 32.78
C THR A 2 8.04 -25.37 31.42
N GLU A 3 9.36 -25.38 31.28
CA GLU A 3 10.05 -25.07 30.02
C GLU A 3 9.57 -25.96 28.86
N ALA A 4 9.28 -27.23 29.14
CA ALA A 4 8.72 -28.19 28.17
C ALA A 4 7.31 -27.80 27.70
N GLU A 5 6.45 -27.30 28.60
CA GLU A 5 5.12 -26.80 28.24
C GLU A 5 5.21 -25.53 27.37
N GLY A 6 6.20 -24.67 27.65
CA GLY A 6 6.49 -23.47 26.86
C GLY A 6 6.97 -23.80 25.44
N GLU A 7 7.91 -24.73 25.28
CA GLU A 7 8.36 -25.18 23.96
C GLU A 7 7.24 -25.83 23.16
N GLN A 8 6.37 -26.61 23.83
CA GLN A 8 5.26 -27.28 23.18
C GLN A 8 4.21 -26.29 22.68
N LEU A 9 3.97 -25.19 23.42
CA LEU A 9 3.14 -24.06 22.99
C LEU A 9 3.73 -23.32 21.78
N VAL A 10 5.03 -23.04 21.78
CA VAL A 10 5.70 -22.38 20.64
C VAL A 10 5.67 -23.26 19.40
N ARG A 11 5.92 -24.57 19.53
CA ARG A 11 5.81 -25.52 18.42
C ARG A 11 4.39 -25.66 17.92
N ALA A 12 3.40 -25.71 18.81
CA ALA A 12 1.99 -25.75 18.42
C ALA A 12 1.56 -24.46 17.70
N ALA A 13 2.03 -23.30 18.13
CA ALA A 13 1.79 -22.02 17.46
C ALA A 13 2.48 -21.94 16.09
N ALA A 14 3.72 -22.43 15.97
CA ALA A 14 4.44 -22.50 14.71
C ALA A 14 3.85 -23.54 13.73
N ALA A 15 3.28 -24.63 14.26
CA ALA A 15 2.58 -25.66 13.50
C ALA A 15 1.13 -25.30 13.14
N SER A 16 0.53 -24.34 13.87
CA SER A 16 -0.71 -23.66 13.50
C SER A 16 -0.42 -22.72 12.34
N THR A 17 -0.18 -23.28 11.16
CA THR A 17 -0.36 -22.55 9.91
C THR A 17 -1.85 -22.28 9.78
N ALA A 18 -2.31 -21.14 10.31
CA ALA A 18 -3.49 -20.50 9.73
C ALA A 18 -3.24 -20.51 8.22
N GLU A 19 -4.21 -20.98 7.42
CA GLU A 19 -4.07 -20.94 5.96
C GLU A 19 -3.52 -19.57 5.57
N PRO A 20 -2.56 -19.49 4.63
CA PRO A 20 -2.08 -18.20 4.18
C PRO A 20 -3.30 -17.42 3.69
N LEU A 21 -3.77 -16.48 4.51
CA LEU A 21 -4.78 -15.54 4.11
C LEU A 21 -4.21 -14.87 2.86
N ASP A 22 -4.90 -14.98 1.73
CA ASP A 22 -4.54 -14.25 0.53
C ASP A 22 -4.67 -12.77 0.88
N SER A 23 -3.55 -12.14 1.27
CA SER A 23 -3.47 -10.72 1.63
C SER A 23 -4.06 -9.85 0.54
N GLY A 24 -3.89 -10.25 -0.73
CA GLY A 24 -4.51 -9.56 -1.85
C GLY A 24 -6.04 -9.62 -1.80
N ALA A 25 -6.62 -10.80 -1.53
CA ALA A 25 -8.06 -10.95 -1.36
C ALA A 25 -8.59 -10.20 -0.14
N PHE A 26 -7.89 -10.27 0.99
CA PHE A 26 -8.22 -9.55 2.20
C PHE A 26 -8.26 -8.03 1.96
N LEU A 27 -7.19 -7.46 1.39
CA LEU A 27 -7.11 -6.02 1.13
C LEU A 27 -8.14 -5.55 0.11
N ARG A 28 -8.49 -6.38 -0.89
CA ARG A 28 -9.61 -6.08 -1.81
C ARG A 28 -10.95 -6.07 -1.10
N ALA A 29 -11.18 -6.99 -0.16
CA ALA A 29 -12.41 -7.00 0.64
C ALA A 29 -12.49 -5.76 1.56
N ALA A 30 -11.41 -5.46 2.29
CA ALA A 30 -11.33 -4.29 3.15
C ALA A 30 -11.57 -2.99 2.37
N ALA A 31 -10.98 -2.84 1.17
CA ALA A 31 -11.23 -1.68 0.31
C ALA A 31 -12.71 -1.52 -0.03
N ARG A 32 -13.38 -2.63 -0.41
CA ARG A 32 -14.82 -2.61 -0.72
C ARG A 32 -15.66 -2.18 0.48
N ASP A 33 -15.36 -2.73 1.66
CA ASP A 33 -16.11 -2.46 2.89
C ASP A 33 -15.93 -1.02 3.38
N LEU A 34 -14.75 -0.43 3.09
CA LEU A 34 -14.43 0.97 3.34
C LEU A 34 -14.98 1.93 2.27
N GLY A 35 -15.66 1.42 1.23
CA GLY A 35 -16.18 2.23 0.13
C GLY A 35 -15.10 2.78 -0.82
N LEU A 36 -13.92 2.16 -0.82
CA LEU A 36 -12.78 2.51 -1.67
C LEU A 36 -12.73 1.64 -2.93
N PRO A 37 -12.04 2.09 -3.99
CA PRO A 37 -11.77 1.25 -5.15
C PRO A 37 -11.11 -0.08 -4.72
N ALA A 38 -11.70 -1.20 -5.12
CA ALA A 38 -11.24 -2.55 -4.78
C ALA A 38 -10.72 -3.35 -5.99
N GLY A 39 -10.93 -2.82 -7.21
CA GLY A 39 -10.54 -3.45 -8.46
C GLY A 39 -9.14 -3.03 -8.93
N GLY A 40 -8.96 -3.09 -10.25
CA GLY A 40 -7.77 -2.64 -10.96
C GLY A 40 -6.80 -3.77 -11.32
N ALA A 41 -6.20 -3.68 -12.50
CA ALA A 41 -5.18 -4.62 -12.97
C ALA A 41 -3.79 -4.23 -12.42
N ILE A 42 -3.59 -4.36 -11.11
CA ILE A 42 -2.34 -3.95 -10.43
C ILE A 42 -1.09 -4.58 -11.04
N ALA A 43 -1.21 -5.83 -11.53
CA ALA A 43 -0.11 -6.54 -12.17
C ALA A 43 0.37 -5.90 -13.49
N ASP A 44 -0.45 -5.06 -14.12
CA ASP A 44 -0.13 -4.37 -15.38
C ASP A 44 0.62 -3.06 -15.15
N LEU A 45 0.75 -2.61 -13.89
CA LEU A 45 1.55 -1.43 -13.57
C LEU A 45 3.04 -1.68 -13.83
N PRO A 46 3.78 -0.63 -14.23
CA PRO A 46 5.23 -0.70 -14.31
C PRO A 46 5.85 -1.14 -12.98
N ARG A 47 6.76 -2.12 -13.06
CA ARG A 47 7.47 -2.66 -11.90
C ARG A 47 8.41 -1.62 -11.29
N THR A 48 8.34 -1.48 -9.96
CA THR A 48 9.26 -0.62 -9.19
C THR A 48 10.58 -1.35 -8.96
N ALA A 49 11.69 -0.63 -9.13
CA ALA A 49 13.02 -1.12 -8.78
C ALA A 49 13.40 -0.72 -7.33
N PRO A 50 14.29 -1.44 -6.63
CA PRO A 50 14.64 -1.17 -5.23
C PRO A 50 15.13 0.25 -4.91
N GLY A 51 15.67 0.99 -5.88
CA GLY A 51 16.11 2.38 -5.72
C GLY A 51 15.07 3.43 -6.14
N GLN A 52 13.89 3.02 -6.58
CA GLN A 52 12.83 3.92 -7.02
C GLN A 52 11.86 4.24 -5.88
N ARG A 53 11.35 5.48 -5.89
CA ARG A 53 10.30 5.94 -4.99
C ARG A 53 8.98 6.09 -5.75
N VAL A 54 7.91 5.67 -5.08
CA VAL A 54 6.57 5.63 -5.65
C VAL A 54 5.63 6.43 -4.76
N LEU A 55 4.86 7.30 -5.38
CA LEU A 55 3.73 7.97 -4.73
C LEU A 55 2.45 7.23 -5.16
N GLU A 56 1.79 6.60 -4.20
CA GLU A 56 0.52 5.92 -4.41
C GLU A 56 -0.63 6.89 -4.07
N LEU A 57 -1.48 7.16 -5.06
CA LEU A 57 -2.53 8.17 -5.03
C LEU A 57 -3.76 7.71 -4.21
N PRO A 58 -4.66 8.67 -3.86
CA PRO A 58 -5.89 8.40 -3.11
C PRO A 58 -6.70 7.21 -3.65
N GLY A 59 -7.42 6.52 -2.75
CA GLY A 59 -8.25 5.35 -3.06
C GLY A 59 -7.51 4.04 -3.33
N SER A 60 -6.20 4.05 -3.57
CA SER A 60 -5.43 2.82 -3.80
C SER A 60 -5.14 2.07 -2.49
N GLY A 61 -4.91 2.83 -1.40
CA GLY A 61 -4.84 2.32 -0.03
C GLY A 61 -3.63 1.45 0.28
N GLY A 62 -2.54 1.58 -0.47
CA GLY A 62 -1.34 0.76 -0.32
C GLY A 62 -1.46 -0.62 -0.98
N ARG A 63 -2.55 -0.93 -1.69
CA ARG A 63 -2.74 -2.22 -2.35
C ARG A 63 -1.76 -2.41 -3.50
N ILE A 64 -1.41 -1.33 -4.21
CA ILE A 64 -0.42 -1.40 -5.29
C ILE A 64 0.96 -1.71 -4.69
N ALA A 65 1.36 -0.97 -3.65
CA ALA A 65 2.58 -1.23 -2.91
C ALA A 65 2.63 -2.66 -2.34
N ALA A 66 1.55 -3.12 -1.70
CA ALA A 66 1.49 -4.45 -1.12
C ALA A 66 1.67 -5.56 -2.16
N TRP A 67 1.00 -5.43 -3.31
CA TRP A 67 1.20 -6.37 -4.41
C TRP A 67 2.66 -6.35 -4.91
N GLN A 68 3.24 -5.17 -5.11
CA GLN A 68 4.62 -5.06 -5.60
C GLN A 68 5.63 -5.63 -4.60
N VAL A 69 5.49 -5.36 -3.30
CA VAL A 69 6.37 -5.90 -2.25
C VAL A 69 6.27 -7.43 -2.17
N ALA A 70 5.06 -7.99 -2.31
CA ALA A 70 4.86 -9.44 -2.27
C ALA A 70 5.44 -10.15 -3.51
N ASN A 71 5.50 -9.48 -4.66
CA ASN A 71 5.84 -10.11 -5.94
C ASN A 71 7.21 -9.71 -6.51
N LEU A 72 7.82 -8.64 -6.03
CA LEU A 72 9.09 -8.10 -6.55
C LEU A 72 10.15 -8.09 -5.44
N PRO A 73 11.30 -8.74 -5.64
CA PRO A 73 12.33 -8.84 -4.61
C PRO A 73 13.00 -7.50 -4.34
N GLY A 74 13.37 -7.26 -3.08
CA GLY A 74 14.13 -6.08 -2.67
C GLY A 74 13.32 -4.80 -2.49
N LEU A 75 11.99 -4.88 -2.54
CA LEU A 75 11.10 -3.78 -2.19
C LEU A 75 10.67 -3.89 -0.72
N ALA A 76 10.53 -2.75 -0.07
CA ALA A 76 9.97 -2.60 1.26
C ALA A 76 8.90 -1.51 1.26
N PHE A 77 7.73 -1.84 1.80
CA PHE A 77 6.56 -0.96 1.76
C PHE A 77 6.85 0.46 2.28
N HIS A 78 7.53 0.57 3.42
CA HIS A 78 7.84 1.85 4.08
C HIS A 78 9.04 2.61 3.49
N ALA A 79 9.88 1.95 2.68
CA ALA A 79 11.09 2.57 2.15
C ALA A 79 10.89 3.13 0.74
N GLN A 80 10.13 2.43 -0.11
CA GLN A 80 9.91 2.83 -1.50
C GLN A 80 8.59 3.58 -1.72
N PHE A 81 7.59 3.42 -0.85
CA PHE A 81 6.25 3.95 -1.09
C PHE A 81 5.87 5.05 -0.10
N VAL A 82 5.24 6.09 -0.64
CA VAL A 82 4.54 7.14 0.10
C VAL A 82 3.09 7.14 -0.35
N PHE A 83 2.15 7.31 0.57
CA PHE A 83 0.73 7.17 0.32
C PHE A 83 0.02 8.51 0.46
N VAL A 84 -0.86 8.83 -0.48
CA VAL A 84 -1.76 9.97 -0.36
C VAL A 84 -3.11 9.49 0.15
N ALA A 85 -3.54 10.01 1.30
CA ALA A 85 -4.80 9.67 1.95
C ALA A 85 -5.40 10.91 2.63
N ASP A 86 -6.56 11.33 2.15
CA ASP A 86 -7.28 12.49 2.70
C ASP A 86 -8.31 12.06 3.75
N THR A 87 -8.83 10.83 3.63
CA THR A 87 -9.87 10.28 4.48
C THR A 87 -9.35 9.21 5.44
N ASP A 88 -10.07 9.00 6.54
CA ASP A 88 -9.70 7.95 7.50
C ASP A 88 -9.86 6.55 6.92
N ALA A 89 -10.82 6.34 6.01
CA ALA A 89 -10.96 5.08 5.28
C ALA A 89 -9.68 4.74 4.49
N GLU A 90 -9.09 5.71 3.80
CA GLU A 90 -7.83 5.53 3.08
C GLU A 90 -6.67 5.26 4.02
N ARG A 91 -6.56 6.01 5.13
CA ARG A 91 -5.51 5.80 6.13
C ARG A 91 -5.58 4.42 6.77
N ILE A 92 -6.80 3.96 7.10
CA ILE A 92 -7.05 2.61 7.62
C ILE A 92 -6.57 1.57 6.61
N LEU A 93 -6.93 1.71 5.34
CA LEU A 93 -6.52 0.75 4.31
C LEU A 93 -5.00 0.73 4.10
N VAL A 94 -4.33 1.89 4.15
CA VAL A 94 -2.85 1.96 4.12
C VAL A 94 -2.25 1.22 5.32
N GLY A 95 -2.80 1.42 6.53
CA GLY A 95 -2.35 0.72 7.73
C GLY A 95 -2.53 -0.80 7.65
N LEU A 96 -3.67 -1.26 7.13
CA LEU A 96 -3.92 -2.69 6.86
C LEU A 96 -2.91 -3.23 5.85
N SER A 97 -2.68 -2.53 4.74
CA SER A 97 -1.69 -2.90 3.73
C SER A 97 -0.27 -2.99 4.31
N ALA A 98 0.11 -2.04 5.16
CA ALA A 98 1.40 -2.07 5.86
C ALA A 98 1.53 -3.27 6.81
N SER A 99 0.46 -3.61 7.53
CA SER A 99 0.39 -4.77 8.43
C SER A 99 0.54 -6.08 7.65
N GLU A 100 -0.17 -6.25 6.54
CA GLU A 100 -0.05 -7.42 5.66
C GLU A 100 1.38 -7.57 5.11
N CYS A 101 2.06 -6.45 4.87
CA CYS A 101 3.46 -6.43 4.42
C CYS A 101 4.48 -6.54 5.55
N ARG A 102 4.06 -6.63 6.82
CA ARG A 102 4.93 -6.58 8.01
C ARG A 102 5.89 -5.40 7.98
N ALA A 103 5.40 -4.26 7.51
CA ALA A 103 6.19 -3.06 7.31
C ALA A 103 6.28 -2.24 8.60
N ASN A 104 7.32 -1.39 8.67
CA ASN A 104 7.32 -0.26 9.60
C ASN A 104 6.20 0.74 9.26
N GLU A 105 6.04 1.74 10.13
CA GLU A 105 5.07 2.82 9.92
C GLU A 105 5.20 3.43 8.51
N PRO A 106 4.11 3.47 7.72
CA PRO A 106 4.14 4.03 6.39
C PRO A 106 4.12 5.55 6.40
N THR A 107 4.79 6.18 5.42
CA THR A 107 4.67 7.63 5.21
C THR A 107 3.35 7.94 4.52
N ILE A 108 2.47 8.67 5.20
CA ILE A 108 1.15 9.08 4.66
C ILE A 108 1.08 10.61 4.61
N TRP A 109 0.69 11.14 3.46
CA TRP A 109 0.42 12.55 3.25
C TRP A 109 -1.05 12.77 2.88
N THR A 110 -1.58 13.94 3.20
CA THR A 110 -2.77 14.48 2.54
C THR A 110 -2.43 14.90 1.12
N SER A 111 -3.44 15.06 0.26
CA SER A 111 -3.26 15.59 -1.10
C SER A 111 -2.59 16.98 -1.07
N THR A 112 -2.93 17.82 -0.10
CA THR A 112 -2.34 19.15 0.06
C THR A 112 -0.85 19.06 0.39
N GLU A 113 -0.45 18.21 1.33
CA GLU A 113 0.95 18.01 1.70
C GLU A 113 1.76 17.41 0.55
N ALA A 114 1.21 16.42 -0.14
CA ALA A 114 1.86 15.80 -1.30
C ALA A 114 2.06 16.82 -2.44
N LEU A 115 1.07 17.64 -2.77
CA LEU A 115 1.22 18.71 -3.76
C LEU A 115 2.26 19.76 -3.32
N ALA A 116 2.25 20.15 -2.04
CA ALA A 116 3.24 21.09 -1.51
C ALA A 116 4.66 20.52 -1.61
N ALA A 117 4.86 19.23 -1.30
CA ALA A 117 6.14 18.56 -1.42
C ALA A 117 6.63 18.51 -2.88
N LEU A 118 5.75 18.11 -3.81
CA LEU A 118 6.07 18.08 -5.25
C LEU A 118 6.45 19.46 -5.77
N ASN A 119 5.70 20.51 -5.39
CA ASN A 119 6.01 21.90 -5.75
C ASN A 119 7.30 22.41 -5.08
N GLY A 120 7.64 21.86 -3.91
CA GLY A 120 8.89 22.11 -3.19
C GLY A 120 10.11 21.39 -3.78
N GLY A 121 9.92 20.57 -4.82
CA GLY A 121 10.99 19.86 -5.52
C GLY A 121 11.19 18.41 -5.10
N GLU A 122 10.32 17.85 -4.24
CA GLU A 122 10.29 16.42 -3.95
C GLU A 122 10.05 15.63 -5.25
N ARG A 123 10.76 14.51 -5.42
CA ARG A 123 10.68 13.70 -6.64
C ARG A 123 10.29 12.26 -6.32
N PHE A 124 9.41 11.74 -7.16
CA PHE A 124 9.05 10.33 -7.23
C PHE A 124 9.33 9.83 -8.63
N ASP A 125 9.84 8.60 -8.73
CA ASP A 125 10.07 7.93 -10.00
C ASP A 125 8.76 7.49 -10.66
N ARG A 126 7.73 7.25 -9.83
CA ARG A 126 6.41 6.78 -10.29
C ARG A 126 5.30 7.38 -9.45
N LEU A 127 4.24 7.83 -10.11
CA LEU A 127 2.96 8.11 -9.51
C LEU A 127 1.96 7.06 -10.01
N VAL A 128 1.28 6.39 -9.08
CA VAL A 128 0.36 5.30 -9.41
C VAL A 128 -0.97 5.47 -8.66
N GLY A 129 -2.08 5.14 -9.30
CA GLY A 129 -3.40 5.30 -8.68
C GLY A 129 -4.47 4.39 -9.27
N HIS A 130 -5.70 4.51 -8.80
CA HIS A 130 -6.85 3.79 -9.36
C HIS A 130 -7.67 4.71 -10.27
N SER A 131 -7.96 4.26 -11.48
CA SER A 131 -8.83 5.00 -12.41
C SER A 131 -10.27 5.07 -11.87
N GLY A 132 -10.99 6.14 -12.22
CA GLY A 132 -12.39 6.31 -11.80
C GLY A 132 -12.59 6.69 -10.32
N TYR A 133 -11.52 6.85 -9.54
CA TYR A 133 -11.59 7.47 -8.22
C TYR A 133 -11.33 8.97 -8.32
N GLU A 134 -12.38 9.77 -8.11
CA GLU A 134 -12.35 11.22 -8.33
C GLU A 134 -11.24 11.94 -7.55
N PRO A 135 -10.96 11.65 -6.26
CA PRO A 135 -9.82 12.24 -5.57
C PRO A 135 -8.47 11.98 -6.24
N ALA A 136 -8.25 10.77 -6.79
CA ALA A 136 -7.03 10.44 -7.51
C ALA A 136 -6.93 11.19 -8.85
N ALA A 137 -8.04 11.30 -9.59
CA ALA A 137 -8.10 12.06 -10.83
C ALA A 137 -7.80 13.56 -10.59
N ARG A 138 -8.38 14.12 -9.53
CA ARG A 138 -8.13 15.51 -9.13
C ARG A 138 -6.68 15.75 -8.74
N PHE A 139 -6.07 14.85 -7.96
CA PHE A 139 -4.67 14.94 -7.62
C PHE A 139 -3.77 14.89 -8.86
N ALA A 140 -4.03 13.94 -9.77
CA ALA A 140 -3.28 13.80 -11.01
C ALA A 140 -3.34 15.07 -11.88
N ALA A 141 -4.52 15.67 -12.01
CA ALA A 141 -4.70 16.94 -12.74
C ALA A 141 -3.93 18.11 -12.10
N ALA A 142 -3.79 18.13 -10.78
CA ALA A 142 -3.14 19.21 -10.04
C ALA A 142 -1.61 19.07 -9.98
N CYS A 143 -1.07 17.84 -9.94
CA CYS A 143 0.36 17.62 -9.74
C CYS A 143 1.22 17.84 -11.01
N GLY A 144 0.61 17.86 -12.20
CA GLY A 144 1.31 18.09 -13.47
C GLY A 144 2.32 17.00 -13.86
N GLN A 145 2.30 15.85 -13.18
CA GLN A 145 3.18 14.71 -13.43
C GLN A 145 2.40 13.55 -14.08
N ASP A 146 3.11 12.67 -14.80
CA ASP A 146 2.51 11.49 -15.41
C ASP A 146 2.09 10.47 -14.33
N VAL A 147 0.80 10.15 -14.29
CA VAL A 147 0.22 9.19 -13.34
C VAL A 147 -0.24 7.95 -14.08
N ARG A 148 0.15 6.78 -13.57
CA ARG A 148 -0.28 5.48 -14.12
C ARG A 148 -1.44 4.92 -13.31
N PHE A 149 -2.53 4.64 -13.99
CA PHE A 149 -3.76 4.15 -13.37
C PHE A 149 -3.99 2.67 -13.63
N VAL A 150 -4.60 2.00 -12.64
CA VAL A 150 -5.20 0.67 -12.75
C VAL A 150 -6.70 0.71 -12.92
#